data_AF-A0A0F9ENR4-F1
#
_entry.id   AF-A0A0F9ENR4-F1
#
_cell.length_a   1.000
_cell.length_b   1.000
_cell.length_c   1.000
_cell.angle_alpha   90.00
_cell.angle_beta   90.00
_cell.angle_gamma   90.00
#
_symmetry.space_group_name_H-M   'P 1'
#
loop_
_entity.id
_entity.type
_entity.pdbx_description
1 polymer ?
#
loop_
_entity_poly.entity_id
_entity_poly.type
_entity_poly.pdbx_seq_one_letter_code
_entity_poly.pdbx_strand_id
1 'polypeptide(L)'
;MDITNPSPYFLAVLFFIVAFTYSSVGLAGGSSYTALMAIFGFNTLAIPMISLSLNLFVASIGSFNFIRNKHGKIKLIMPFLISSMPMAYLGGALRLPKAIFYWILLISL
;
A
#
# COMPACT_ATOMS: atom_id res chain seq x y z
N MET A 1 11.94 -23.89 -17.00
CA MET A 1 10.70 -23.21 -16.53
C MET A 1 11.12 -21.82 -16.10
N ASP A 2 11.06 -20.88 -17.03
CA ASP A 2 11.47 -19.49 -16.85
C ASP A 2 10.51 -18.78 -15.89
N ILE A 3 10.88 -18.76 -14.61
CA ILE A 3 10.20 -18.03 -13.53
C ILE A 3 10.22 -16.50 -13.80
N THR A 4 11.00 -16.07 -14.79
CA THR A 4 11.24 -14.67 -15.20
C THR A 4 10.17 -14.10 -16.13
N ASN A 5 9.22 -14.90 -16.63
CA ASN A 5 8.07 -14.41 -17.42
C ASN A 5 6.76 -14.96 -16.84
N PRO A 6 6.32 -14.51 -15.65
CA PRO A 6 4.99 -14.87 -15.18
C PRO A 6 3.95 -14.36 -16.18
N SER A 7 3.07 -15.26 -16.62
CA SER A 7 1.88 -14.86 -17.37
C SER A 7 1.12 -13.79 -16.57
N PRO A 8 0.69 -12.68 -17.17
CA PRO A 8 0.00 -11.61 -16.45
C PRO A 8 -1.26 -12.10 -15.72
N TYR A 9 -1.89 -13.16 -16.25
CA TYR A 9 -3.03 -13.82 -15.63
C TYR A 9 -2.67 -14.49 -14.30
N PHE A 10 -1.49 -15.11 -14.20
CA PHE A 10 -1.03 -15.74 -12.96
C PHE A 10 -0.80 -14.69 -11.87
N LEU A 11 -0.17 -13.56 -12.22
CA LEU A 11 0.08 -12.47 -11.28
C LEU A 11 -1.23 -11.81 -10.82
N ALA A 12 -2.21 -11.68 -11.73
CA ALA A 12 -3.54 -11.18 -11.38
C ALA A 12 -4.26 -12.07 -10.36
N VAL A 13 -4.18 -13.40 -10.49
CA VAL A 13 -4.73 -14.33 -9.50
C VAL A 13 -4.04 -14.17 -8.15
N LEU A 14 -2.72 -14.00 -8.15
CA LEU A 14 -1.96 -13.82 -6.91
C LEU A 14 -2.32 -12.50 -6.21
N PHE A 15 -2.46 -11.41 -6.96
CA PHE A 15 -2.93 -10.12 -6.44
C PHE A 15 -4.35 -10.21 -5.92
N PHE A 16 -5.24 -10.95 -6.61
CA PHE A 16 -6.60 -11.17 -6.16
C PHE A 16 -6.63 -11.89 -4.80
N ILE A 17 -5.84 -12.96 -4.64
CA ILE A 17 -5.73 -13.68 -3.37
C ILE A 17 -5.26 -12.74 -2.25
N VAL A 18 -4.18 -11.99 -2.49
CA VAL A 18 -3.66 -11.01 -1.52
C VAL A 18 -4.70 -9.97 -1.16
N ALA A 19 -5.38 -9.39 -2.15
CA ALA A 19 -6.40 -8.37 -1.93
C ALA A 19 -7.57 -8.94 -1.10
N PHE A 20 -8.01 -10.16 -1.40
CA PHE A 20 -9.09 -10.83 -0.67
C PHE A 20 -8.71 -11.11 0.79
N THR A 21 -7.53 -11.67 1.05
CA THR A 21 -7.08 -11.98 2.41
C THR A 21 -6.85 -10.71 3.23
N TYR A 22 -6.21 -9.69 2.65
CA TYR A 22 -5.95 -8.44 3.35
C TYR A 22 -7.25 -7.65 3.62
N SER A 23 -8.18 -7.61 2.65
CA SER A 23 -9.46 -6.92 2.83
C SER A 23 -10.30 -7.55 3.94
N SER A 24 -10.21 -8.86 4.12
CA SER A 24 -10.93 -9.59 5.17
C SER A 24 -10.56 -9.11 6.59
N VAL A 25 -9.33 -8.63 6.77
CA VAL A 25 -8.85 -8.04 8.04
C VAL A 25 -8.84 -6.50 8.02
N GLY A 26 -9.37 -5.87 6.97
CA GLY A 26 -9.44 -4.41 6.82
C GLY A 26 -8.13 -3.75 6.35
N LEU A 27 -7.16 -4.52 5.86
CA LEU A 27 -5.90 -4.03 5.32
C LEU A 27 -5.91 -4.09 3.79
N ALA A 28 -4.95 -3.45 3.12
CA ALA A 28 -4.96 -3.30 1.66
C ALA A 28 -3.78 -3.95 0.91
N GLY A 29 -2.83 -4.58 1.61
CA GLY A 29 -1.89 -5.54 1.01
C GLY A 29 -0.70 -4.97 0.23
N GLY A 30 -0.45 -3.66 0.26
CA GLY A 30 0.59 -2.99 -0.53
C GLY A 30 1.98 -3.63 -0.47
N SER A 31 2.46 -4.00 0.73
CA SER A 31 3.76 -4.66 0.89
C SER A 31 3.88 -5.98 0.15
N SER A 32 2.78 -6.75 0.10
CA SER A 32 2.73 -8.03 -0.59
C SER A 32 2.80 -7.85 -2.11
N TYR A 33 2.10 -6.85 -2.68
CA TYR A 33 2.21 -6.57 -4.13
C TYR A 33 3.64 -6.15 -4.51
N THR A 34 4.28 -5.31 -3.69
CA THR A 34 5.68 -4.91 -3.89
C THR A 34 6.61 -6.12 -3.84
N ALA A 35 6.46 -7.00 -2.84
CA ALA A 35 7.30 -8.18 -2.69
C ALA A 35 7.13 -9.15 -3.87
N LEU A 36 5.89 -9.41 -4.29
CA LEU A 36 5.59 -10.26 -5.45
C LEU A 36 6.23 -9.70 -6.72
N MET A 37 6.02 -8.42 -7.03
CA MET A 37 6.61 -7.81 -8.21
C MET A 37 8.15 -7.77 -8.16
N ALA A 38 8.75 -7.58 -6.99
CA ALA A 38 10.19 -7.65 -6.82
C ALA A 38 10.75 -9.06 -7.07
N ILE A 39 10.08 -10.11 -6.57
CA ILE A 39 10.46 -11.52 -6.81
C ILE A 39 10.36 -11.87 -8.30
N PHE A 40 9.34 -11.37 -9.00
CA PHE A 40 9.16 -11.58 -10.43
C PHE A 40 9.99 -10.65 -11.33
N GLY A 41 10.86 -9.81 -10.76
CA GLY A 41 11.80 -8.99 -11.53
C GLY A 41 11.16 -7.83 -12.31
N PHE A 42 10.04 -7.29 -11.84
CA PHE A 42 9.42 -6.11 -12.46
C PHE A 42 10.33 -4.88 -12.40
N ASN A 43 10.12 -3.95 -13.34
CA ASN A 43 10.84 -2.69 -13.39
C ASN A 43 10.68 -1.92 -12.05
N THR A 44 11.79 -1.45 -11.49
CA THR A 44 11.85 -0.73 -10.21
C THR A 44 11.02 0.57 -10.19
N LEU A 45 10.70 1.14 -11.36
CA LEU A 45 9.77 2.26 -11.51
C LEU A 45 8.30 1.81 -11.51
N ALA A 46 8.00 0.62 -12.05
CA ALA A 46 6.65 0.08 -12.14
C ALA A 46 6.15 -0.46 -10.80
N ILE A 47 7.04 -1.05 -10.00
CA ILE A 47 6.72 -1.64 -8.68
C ILE A 47 5.95 -0.66 -7.78
N PRO A 48 6.48 0.54 -7.43
CA PRO A 48 5.80 1.45 -6.54
C PRO A 48 4.51 1.99 -7.16
N MET A 49 4.48 2.28 -8.47
CA MET A 49 3.28 2.77 -9.15
C MET A 49 2.13 1.77 -9.03
N ILE A 50 2.34 0.52 -9.44
CA ILE A 50 1.31 -0.51 -9.43
C ILE A 50 0.90 -0.85 -8.00
N SER A 51 1.88 -1.01 -7.09
CA SER A 51 1.63 -1.38 -5.70
C SER A 51 0.81 -0.31 -4.96
N LEU A 52 1.16 0.97 -5.11
CA LEU A 52 0.43 2.07 -4.49
C LEU A 52 -0.97 2.21 -5.08
N SER A 53 -1.14 2.05 -6.39
CA SER A 53 -2.46 2.10 -7.02
C SER A 53 -3.40 0.99 -6.52
N LEU A 54 -2.92 -0.26 -6.47
CA LEU A 54 -3.74 -1.37 -5.93
C LEU A 54 -4.05 -1.17 -4.45
N ASN A 55 -3.05 -0.77 -3.65
CA ASN A 55 -3.22 -0.52 -2.23
C ASN A 55 -4.28 0.57 -1.99
N LEU A 56 -4.22 1.68 -2.72
CA LEU A 56 -5.19 2.77 -2.61
C LEU A 56 -6.60 2.30 -3.01
N PHE A 57 -6.72 1.49 -4.05
CA PHE A 57 -8.01 0.98 -4.51
C PHE A 57 -8.67 0.06 -3.46
N VAL A 58 -7.93 -0.93 -2.96
CA VAL A 58 -8.42 -1.87 -1.94
C VAL A 58 -8.73 -1.16 -0.62
N ALA A 59 -7.85 -0.25 -0.17
CA ALA A 59 -8.07 0.54 1.04
C ALA A 59 -9.30 1.44 0.92
N SER A 60 -9.54 2.04 -0.25
CA SER A 60 -10.70 2.90 -0.50
C SER A 60 -12.00 2.10 -0.45
N ILE A 61 -12.05 0.91 -1.03
CA ILE A 61 -13.22 0.03 -0.96
C ILE A 61 -13.50 -0.39 0.49
N GLY A 62 -12.47 -0.82 1.23
CA GLY A 62 -12.60 -1.18 2.64
C GLY A 62 -13.11 -0.01 3.49
N SER A 63 -12.52 1.17 3.30
CA SER A 63 -12.91 2.41 4.00
C SER A 63 -14.34 2.84 3.64
N PHE A 64 -14.72 2.75 2.36
CA PHE A 64 -16.07 3.07 1.91
C PHE A 64 -17.11 2.15 2.53
N ASN A 65 -16.86 0.83 2.54
CA ASN A 65 -17.74 -0.14 3.20
C ASN A 65 -17.87 0.13 4.70
N PHE A 66 -16.76 0.50 5.37
CA PHE A 66 -16.78 0.85 6.79
C PHE A 66 -17.63 2.09 7.10
N ILE A 67 -17.51 3.14 6.28
CA ILE A 67 -18.30 4.36 6.40
C ILE A 67 -19.78 4.07 6.09
N ARG A 68 -20.06 3.30 5.03
CA ARG A 68 -21.43 2.93 4.61
C ARG A 68 -22.18 2.17 5.70
N ASN A 69 -21.50 1.29 6.42
CA ASN A 69 -22.08 0.51 7.51
C ASN A 69 -22.24 1.32 8.82
N LYS A 70 -22.16 2.66 8.79
CA LYS A 70 -22.30 3.60 9.92
C LYS A 70 -21.29 3.43 11.06
N HIS A 71 -20.22 2.67 10.84
CA HIS A 71 -19.10 2.57 11.79
C HIS A 71 -18.11 3.74 11.64
N GLY A 72 -18.10 4.41 10.49
CA GLY A 72 -17.26 5.58 10.21
C GLY A 72 -17.76 6.88 10.83
N LYS A 73 -17.12 7.35 11.90
CA LYS A 73 -17.33 8.70 12.45
C LYS A 73 -16.62 9.74 11.59
N ILE A 74 -17.23 10.15 10.47
CA ILE A 74 -16.63 11.10 9.51
C ILE A 74 -16.16 12.38 10.19
N LYS A 75 -16.91 12.90 11.17
CA LYS A 75 -16.54 14.10 11.94
C LYS A 75 -15.19 13.98 12.67
N LEU A 76 -14.82 12.76 13.06
CA LEU A 76 -13.52 12.47 13.67
C LEU A 76 -12.45 12.17 12.61
N ILE A 77 -12.79 11.43 11.55
CA ILE A 77 -11.84 11.00 10.51
C ILE A 77 -11.35 12.19 9.66
N MET A 78 -12.25 13.12 9.32
CA MET A 78 -11.95 14.27 8.45
C MET A 78 -10.76 15.14 8.92
N PRO A 79 -10.68 15.59 10.19
CA PRO A 79 -9.53 16.37 10.66
C PRO A 79 -8.22 15.58 10.61
N PHE A 80 -8.24 14.26 10.85
CA PHE A 80 -7.04 13.41 10.69
C PHE A 80 -6.63 13.28 9.22
N LEU A 81 -7.58 13.11 8.30
CA LEU A 81 -7.27 13.03 6.87
C LEU A 81 -6.65 14.34 6.35
N ILE A 82 -7.26 15.48 6.67
CA ILE A 82 -6.79 16.80 6.20
C ILE A 82 -5.42 17.14 6.77
N SER A 83 -5.13 16.77 8.02
CA SER A 83 -3.83 17.05 8.66
C SER A 83 -2.74 16.04 8.29
N SER A 84 -3.09 14.75 8.11
CA SER A 84 -2.12 13.71 7.78
C SER A 84 -1.59 13.80 6.36
N MET A 85 -2.43 14.16 5.38
CA MET A 85 -2.02 14.25 3.96
C MET A 85 -0.84 15.22 3.71
N PRO A 86 -0.88 16.49 4.17
CA PRO A 86 0.25 17.41 4.00
C PRO A 86 1.46 16.98 4.84
N MET A 87 1.26 16.44 6.04
CA MET A 87 2.37 16.00 6.89
C MET A 87 3.10 14.78 6.31
N ALA A 88 2.37 13.84 5.70
CA ALA A 88 2.94 12.70 4.98
C ALA A 88 3.70 13.16 3.73
N TYR A 89 3.19 14.16 3.01
CA TYR A 89 3.90 14.76 1.88
C TYR A 89 5.20 15.44 2.32
N LEU A 90 5.16 16.25 3.38
CA LEU A 90 6.34 16.90 3.94
C LEU A 90 7.38 15.86 4.37
N GLY A 91 6.97 14.82 5.12
CA GLY A 91 7.85 13.73 5.54
C GLY A 91 8.46 12.96 4.36
N GLY A 92 7.68 12.67 3.32
CA GLY A 92 8.15 11.96 2.12
C GLY A 92 9.03 12.81 1.19
N ALA A 93 8.90 14.13 1.23
CA ALA A 93 9.73 15.06 0.46
C ALA A 93 11.12 15.30 1.09
N LEU A 94 11.32 14.93 2.36
CA LEU A 94 12.61 15.06 3.03
C LEU A 94 13.66 14.12 2.42
N ARG A 95 14.73 14.70 1.88
CA ARG A 95 15.90 13.96 1.41
C ARG A 95 16.86 13.71 2.56
N LEU A 96 16.68 12.59 3.24
CA LEU A 96 17.51 12.19 4.39
C LEU A 96 18.71 11.33 3.95
N PRO A 97 19.90 11.52 4.54
CA PRO A 97 21.00 10.57 4.43
C PRO A 97 20.58 9.17 4.90
N LYS A 98 21.01 8.12 4.19
CA LYS A 98 20.61 6.71 4.47
C LYS A 98 20.78 6.31 5.94
N ALA A 99 21.87 6.71 6.57
CA ALA A 99 22.14 6.40 7.97
C ALA A 99 21.08 6.98 8.91
N ILE A 100 20.71 8.24 8.71
CA ILE A 100 19.70 8.93 9.52
C ILE A 100 18.32 8.32 9.27
N PHE A 101 17.99 8.01 8.01
CA PHE A 101 16.74 7.35 7.66
C PHE A 101 16.56 6.00 8.37
N TYR A 102 17.59 5.14 8.37
CA TYR A 102 17.53 3.86 9.07
C TYR A 102 17.41 4.00 10.59
N TRP A 103 18.11 4.97 11.20
CA TRP A 103 17.97 5.25 12.63
C TRP A 103 16.55 5.71 13.00
N ILE A 104 15.97 6.61 12.20
CA ILE A 104 14.58 7.06 12.41
C ILE A 104 13.63 5.87 12.30
N LEU A 105 13.77 5.05 11.27
CA LEU A 105 12.96 3.85 11.05
C LEU A 105 12.99 2.92 12.27
N LEU A 106 14.19 2.64 12.79
CA LEU A 106 14.40 1.75 13.93
C LEU A 106 13.74 2.26 15.22
N ILE A 107 13.72 3.57 15.45
CA ILE A 107 13.13 4.14 16.67
C ILE A 107 11.60 4.26 16.54
N SER A 108 11.09 4.43 15.32
CA SER A 108 9.67 4.64 15.05
C SER A 108 8.83 3.37 14.92
N LEU A 109 9.46 2.23 14.67
CA LEU A 109 8.82 0.93 14.40
C LEU A 109 9.04 -0.03 15.56
#